data_AF-A0A853CTG1-F1
#
_entry.id   AF-A0A853CTG1-F1
#
_cell.length_a   1.000
_cell.length_b   1.000
_cell.length_c   1.000
_cell.angle_alpha   90.00
_cell.angle_beta   90.00
_cell.angle_gamma   90.00
#
_symmetry.space_group_name_H-M   'P 1'
#
loop_
_entity.id
_entity.type
_entity.pdbx_description
1 polymer ?
#
loop_
_entity_poly.entity_id
_entity_poly.type
_entity_poly.pdbx_seq_one_letter_code
_entity_poly.pdbx_strand_id
1 'polypeptide(L)'
;MSADRRRGPRLSLPARVVRTDEAVARSIDRRTTGPAADRFWRLLSGAADHGKLWFAAAGVLVALGKPRAAARGLVSLGVASLVANVVGKRLVGGERPAPASIPVARRLDRSPTSPSFPSGHTASAVAFATGVALDAPAAGAALAPLAAGVGYSRLHTGAHWFSDVVGGAAIGAGAAVLVKAVGPALRSLRPVVRPGAPTAQTAELPVLPRGAGAFIVVNPGSGAGLDRPDPRRLLAERFPEARVHELQEGDDIAALVQERLGSAEPPRVLGVSGGDGTVAAMAHEARLAGLPLLVLPGGTFNHFAKAIGADILEVALDAFAAGTGRRVDVAELRLPAGGDGESVTRTVLNTSSVGVYPAFVAERERHQGRWGKPLAAVIAAIRVVRKSTPIELEVDGRSRSVWSVFVGVDRYYPVTVAPIERRRLDDGLLDIRILAAGRKPKTRGAIALAFGGRTDALVARLPFLQGPPVIDGFTAERISLRRRDVDPGYAHDGEASTTTPGDGLELRILPAALAVYAPVSSP
;
A
#
# COMPACT_ATOMS: atom_id res chain seq x y z
N MET A 1 26.24 30.53 27.77
CA MET A 1 25.93 29.24 27.12
C MET A 1 24.75 29.43 26.18
N SER A 2 25.01 29.74 24.91
CA SER A 2 23.97 29.86 23.87
C SER A 2 24.13 28.70 22.89
N ALA A 3 23.05 27.93 22.72
CA ALA A 3 23.02 26.72 21.92
C ALA A 3 23.11 27.04 20.43
N ASP A 4 24.35 27.08 19.91
CA ASP A 4 24.63 27.05 18.48
C ASP A 4 24.30 25.67 17.91
N ARG A 5 23.03 25.48 17.55
CA ARG A 5 22.58 24.29 16.81
C ARG A 5 23.07 24.39 15.37
N ARG A 6 24.22 23.77 15.12
CA ARG A 6 24.74 23.25 13.84
C ARG A 6 23.74 23.35 12.67
N ARG A 7 23.73 24.48 11.97
CA ARG A 7 23.11 24.59 10.63
C ARG A 7 24.12 24.02 9.63
N GLY A 8 23.75 22.94 8.93
CA GLY A 8 24.58 22.37 7.85
C GLY A 8 24.90 23.42 6.77
N PRO A 9 25.89 23.13 5.89
CA PRO A 9 26.37 24.09 4.90
C PRO A 9 25.23 24.51 3.98
N ARG A 10 24.84 25.78 4.04
CA ARG A 10 23.91 26.40 3.08
C ARG A 10 24.68 26.76 1.84
N LEU A 11 24.17 26.39 0.67
CA LEU A 11 24.73 26.83 -0.60
C LEU A 11 24.58 28.35 -0.70
N SER A 12 25.70 29.08 -0.76
CA SER A 12 25.69 30.51 -1.03
C SER A 12 25.41 30.75 -2.52
N LEU A 13 24.54 31.72 -2.83
CA LEU A 13 24.29 32.12 -4.20
C LEU A 13 25.57 32.79 -4.77
N PRO A 14 25.91 32.57 -6.06
CA PRO A 14 27.04 33.25 -6.68
C PRO A 14 26.89 34.77 -6.60
N ALA A 15 27.99 35.51 -6.41
CA ALA A 15 27.96 36.98 -6.28
C ALA A 15 27.29 37.70 -7.47
N ARG A 16 27.32 37.11 -8.67
CA ARG A 16 26.61 37.64 -9.85
C ARG A 16 25.08 37.58 -9.68
N VAL A 17 24.55 36.54 -9.04
CA VAL A 17 23.12 36.37 -8.77
C VAL A 17 22.67 37.41 -7.75
N VAL A 18 23.41 37.57 -6.65
CA VAL A 18 23.12 38.57 -5.61
C VAL A 18 23.07 39.98 -6.18
N ARG A 19 24.06 40.37 -7.02
CA ARG A 19 24.06 41.68 -7.69
C ARG A 19 22.86 41.89 -8.61
N THR A 20 22.41 40.83 -9.29
CA THR A 20 21.23 40.88 -10.16
C THR A 20 19.97 41.07 -9.33
N ASP A 21 19.83 40.32 -8.23
CA ASP A 21 18.72 40.42 -7.30
C ASP A 21 18.57 41.84 -6.74
N GLU A 22 19.67 42.44 -6.28
CA GLU A 22 19.69 43.81 -5.81
C GLU A 22 19.37 44.83 -6.91
N ALA A 23 19.89 44.64 -8.12
CA ALA A 23 19.62 45.54 -9.24
C ALA A 23 18.13 45.53 -9.63
N VAL A 24 17.51 44.36 -9.66
CA VAL A 24 16.08 44.20 -9.94
C VAL A 24 15.23 44.81 -8.82
N ALA A 25 15.56 44.53 -7.55
CA ALA A 25 14.85 45.12 -6.41
C ALA A 25 14.92 46.66 -6.45
N ARG A 26 16.11 47.24 -6.61
CA ARG A 26 16.30 48.69 -6.76
C ARG A 26 15.55 49.28 -7.96
N SER A 27 15.41 48.53 -9.06
CA SER A 27 14.64 48.99 -10.22
C SER A 27 13.15 49.06 -9.92
N ILE A 28 12.60 48.05 -9.22
CA ILE A 28 11.19 47.99 -8.83
C ILE A 28 10.87 49.04 -7.76
N ASP A 29 11.73 49.20 -6.77
CA ASP A 29 11.53 50.15 -5.67
C ASP A 29 11.61 51.62 -6.12
N ARG A 30 12.41 51.92 -7.15
CA ARG A 30 12.50 53.27 -7.74
C ARG A 30 11.27 53.69 -8.54
N ARG A 31 10.43 52.75 -8.99
CA ARG A 31 9.20 53.10 -9.70
C ARG A 31 8.19 53.64 -8.71
N THR A 32 7.67 54.84 -8.94
CA THR A 32 6.51 55.34 -8.20
C THR A 32 5.25 54.65 -8.72
N THR A 33 4.53 53.98 -7.82
CA THR A 33 3.23 53.36 -8.11
C THR A 33 2.19 54.05 -7.24
N GLY A 34 1.00 54.27 -7.79
CA GLY A 34 -0.09 54.87 -7.02
C GLY A 34 -0.58 53.95 -5.88
N PRO A 35 -1.24 54.48 -4.84
CA PRO A 35 -1.73 53.70 -3.69
C PRO A 35 -2.65 52.52 -4.09
N ALA A 36 -3.43 52.68 -5.15
CA ALA A 36 -4.31 51.64 -5.67
C ALA A 36 -3.51 50.44 -6.22
N ALA A 37 -2.42 50.68 -6.94
CA ALA A 37 -1.56 49.63 -7.48
C ALA A 37 -0.83 48.88 -6.35
N ASP A 38 -0.32 49.61 -5.35
CA ASP A 38 0.32 49.00 -4.18
C ASP A 38 -0.66 48.16 -3.35
N ARG A 39 -1.90 48.62 -3.21
CA ARG A 39 -2.97 47.84 -2.58
C ARG A 39 -3.28 46.58 -3.39
N PHE A 40 -3.42 46.69 -4.71
CA PHE A 40 -3.69 45.55 -5.58
C PHE A 40 -2.63 44.45 -5.45
N TRP A 41 -1.34 44.79 -5.56
CA TRP A 41 -0.25 43.80 -5.46
C TRP A 41 -0.16 43.16 -4.07
N ARG A 42 -0.42 43.92 -3.00
CA ARG A 42 -0.51 43.36 -1.64
C ARG A 42 -1.67 42.37 -1.51
N LEU A 43 -2.86 42.73 -2.01
CA LEU A 43 -4.03 41.86 -1.98
C LEU A 43 -3.81 40.59 -2.81
N LEU A 44 -3.22 40.70 -3.99
CA LEU A 44 -2.88 39.54 -4.83
C LEU A 44 -1.88 38.62 -4.12
N SER A 45 -0.88 39.20 -3.45
CA SER A 45 0.05 38.42 -2.64
C SER A 45 -0.64 37.68 -1.49
N GLY A 46 -1.63 38.29 -0.83
CA GLY A 46 -2.40 37.64 0.24
C GLY A 46 -3.38 36.59 -0.28
N ALA A 47 -3.99 36.80 -1.44
CA ALA A 47 -4.87 35.81 -2.07
C ALA A 47 -4.13 34.52 -2.48
N ALA A 48 -2.82 34.63 -2.76
CA ALA A 48 -1.95 33.50 -3.04
C ALA A 48 -1.61 32.67 -1.78
N ASP A 49 -1.89 33.17 -0.58
CA ASP A 49 -1.64 32.44 0.66
C ASP A 49 -2.55 31.20 0.76
N HIS A 50 -1.98 30.12 1.29
CA HIS A 50 -2.65 28.82 1.47
C HIS A 50 -3.25 28.21 0.19
N GLY A 51 -2.91 28.73 -0.99
CA GLY A 51 -3.42 28.23 -2.27
C GLY A 51 -4.87 28.57 -2.59
N LYS A 52 -5.52 29.46 -1.82
CA LYS A 52 -6.96 29.81 -1.96
C LYS A 52 -7.33 30.21 -3.39
N LEU A 53 -6.52 31.08 -4.00
CA LEU A 53 -6.69 31.52 -5.39
C LEU A 53 -6.76 30.34 -6.39
N TRP A 54 -5.92 29.32 -6.19
CA TRP A 54 -5.82 28.19 -7.10
C TRP A 54 -6.93 27.15 -6.89
N PHE A 55 -7.42 26.99 -5.65
CA PHE A 55 -8.63 26.20 -5.40
C PHE A 55 -9.87 26.84 -6.04
N ALA A 56 -10.01 28.17 -5.98
CA ALA A 56 -11.08 28.88 -6.67
C ALA A 56 -10.97 28.71 -8.20
N ALA A 57 -9.78 28.89 -8.77
CA ALA A 57 -9.54 28.66 -10.20
C ALA A 57 -9.85 27.20 -10.61
N ALA A 58 -9.53 26.22 -9.77
CA ALA A 58 -9.88 24.82 -9.98
C ALA A 58 -11.41 24.62 -9.99
N GLY A 59 -12.15 25.25 -9.07
CA GLY A 59 -13.61 25.21 -9.05
C GLY A 59 -14.24 25.77 -10.33
N VAL A 60 -13.73 26.90 -10.83
CA VAL A 60 -14.15 27.47 -12.13
C VAL A 60 -13.85 26.50 -13.28
N LEU A 61 -12.66 25.90 -13.32
CA LEU A 61 -12.32 24.91 -14.34
C LEU A 61 -13.24 23.68 -14.30
N VAL A 62 -13.65 23.23 -13.11
CA VAL A 62 -14.63 22.15 -12.95
C VAL A 62 -15.99 22.58 -13.51
N ALA A 63 -16.47 23.77 -13.17
CA ALA A 63 -17.73 24.32 -13.69
C ALA A 63 -17.72 24.49 -15.22
N LEU A 64 -16.56 24.80 -15.80
CA LEU A 64 -16.34 24.88 -17.25
C LEU A 64 -16.10 23.50 -17.92
N GLY A 65 -16.38 22.39 -17.23
CA GLY A 65 -16.26 21.05 -17.78
C GLY A 65 -14.82 20.55 -17.98
N LYS A 66 -13.84 21.13 -17.27
CA LYS A 66 -12.40 20.77 -17.33
C LYS A 66 -11.87 20.15 -16.02
N PRO A 67 -12.54 19.15 -15.40
CA PRO A 67 -12.14 18.61 -14.10
C PRO A 67 -10.76 17.93 -14.12
N ARG A 68 -10.36 17.34 -15.26
CA ARG A 68 -9.04 16.70 -15.42
C ARG A 68 -7.90 17.72 -15.34
N ALA A 69 -8.06 18.86 -16.00
CA ALA A 69 -7.07 19.94 -15.98
C ALA A 69 -6.98 20.58 -14.58
N ALA A 70 -8.14 20.79 -13.93
CA ALA A 70 -8.20 21.26 -12.55
C ALA A 70 -7.46 20.32 -11.58
N ALA A 71 -7.75 19.01 -11.66
CA ALA A 71 -7.09 18.00 -10.83
C ALA A 71 -5.58 17.95 -11.09
N ARG A 72 -5.14 18.02 -12.35
CA ARG A 72 -3.70 18.08 -12.67
C ARG A 72 -3.06 19.32 -12.06
N GLY A 73 -3.66 20.50 -12.23
CA GLY A 73 -3.16 21.74 -11.65
C GLY A 73 -3.00 21.65 -10.13
N LEU A 74 -4.00 21.12 -9.41
CA LEU A 74 -3.95 20.96 -7.96
C LEU A 74 -2.88 19.95 -7.50
N VAL A 75 -2.75 18.81 -8.17
CA VAL A 75 -1.71 17.82 -7.85
C VAL A 75 -0.32 18.41 -8.10
N SER A 76 -0.12 19.10 -9.22
CA SER A 76 1.15 19.78 -9.53
C SER A 76 1.50 20.84 -8.48
N LEU A 77 0.53 21.65 -8.05
CA LEU A 77 0.69 22.61 -6.96
C LEU A 77 1.13 21.92 -5.66
N GLY A 78 0.48 20.82 -5.27
CA GLY A 78 0.82 20.06 -4.07
C GLY A 78 2.25 19.53 -4.09
N VAL A 79 2.67 18.94 -5.22
CA VAL A 79 4.05 18.45 -5.43
C VAL A 79 5.06 19.59 -5.36
N ALA A 80 4.79 20.71 -6.04
CA ALA A 80 5.68 21.87 -6.04
C ALA A 80 5.85 22.48 -4.64
N SER A 81 4.75 22.59 -3.88
CA SER A 81 4.77 23.08 -2.49
C SER A 81 5.60 22.18 -1.58
N LEU A 82 5.46 20.85 -1.72
CA LEU A 82 6.27 19.88 -0.97
C LEU A 82 7.76 20.03 -1.30
N VAL A 83 8.11 20.05 -2.58
CA VAL A 83 9.50 20.18 -3.04
C VAL A 83 10.12 21.50 -2.58
N ALA A 84 9.41 22.62 -2.75
CA ALA A 84 9.90 23.94 -2.34
C ALA A 84 10.14 24.02 -0.82
N ASN A 85 9.20 23.52 0.00
CA ASN A 85 9.29 23.64 1.46
C ASN A 85 10.20 22.61 2.13
N VAL A 86 10.24 21.37 1.62
CA VAL A 86 11.03 20.28 2.24
C VAL A 86 12.46 20.26 1.71
N VAL A 87 12.65 20.49 0.41
CA VAL A 87 13.96 20.37 -0.24
C VAL A 87 14.56 21.75 -0.45
N GLY A 88 13.87 22.63 -1.19
CA GLY A 88 14.40 23.93 -1.59
C GLY A 88 14.83 24.81 -0.41
N LYS A 89 13.93 25.01 0.56
CA LYS A 89 14.19 25.85 1.74
C LYS A 89 15.28 25.32 2.68
N ARG A 90 15.56 24.01 2.66
CA ARG A 90 16.57 23.39 3.54
C ARG A 90 17.97 23.38 2.93
N LEU A 91 18.09 23.33 1.62
CA LEU A 91 19.38 23.18 0.92
C LEU A 91 20.09 24.50 0.63
N VAL A 92 19.35 25.51 0.16
CA VAL A 92 19.94 26.80 -0.20
C VAL A 92 19.71 27.79 0.93
N GLY A 93 18.44 27.97 1.33
CA GLY A 93 18.07 29.04 2.23
C GLY A 93 18.44 30.42 1.66
N GLY A 94 18.27 31.48 2.44
CA GLY A 94 18.58 32.84 1.99
C GLY A 94 17.98 33.89 2.89
N GLU A 95 18.64 35.04 2.94
CA GLU A 95 18.12 36.24 3.60
C GLU A 95 17.14 36.96 2.67
N ARG A 96 16.08 37.52 3.24
CA ARG A 96 15.07 38.29 2.49
C ARG A 96 15.56 39.72 2.25
N PRO A 97 14.99 40.45 1.27
CA PRO A 97 15.20 41.89 1.17
C PRO A 97 14.92 42.57 2.52
N ALA A 98 15.82 43.48 2.92
CA ALA A 98 15.70 44.15 4.21
C ALA A 98 14.43 45.02 4.24
N PRO A 99 13.61 44.99 5.30
CA PRO A 99 12.40 45.82 5.38
C PRO A 99 12.69 47.31 5.16
N ALA A 100 13.86 47.79 5.59
CA ALA A 100 14.30 49.17 5.42
C ALA A 100 14.48 49.60 3.96
N SER A 101 14.77 48.68 3.03
CA SER A 101 14.92 49.01 1.61
C SER A 101 13.59 49.05 0.84
N ILE A 102 12.47 48.68 1.46
CA ILE A 102 11.15 48.58 0.82
C ILE A 102 10.29 49.78 1.22
N PRO A 103 9.60 50.46 0.27
CA PRO A 103 8.65 51.52 0.57
C PRO A 103 7.56 51.06 1.56
N VAL A 104 7.25 51.88 2.57
CA VAL A 104 6.32 51.52 3.67
C VAL A 104 4.96 51.05 3.15
N ALA A 105 4.43 51.70 2.11
CA ALA A 105 3.14 51.37 1.50
C ALA A 105 3.07 49.96 0.86
N ARG A 106 4.22 49.33 0.58
CA ARG A 106 4.33 48.02 -0.08
C ARG A 106 4.67 46.87 0.86
N ARG A 107 5.06 47.17 2.10
CA ARG A 107 5.44 46.16 3.09
C ARG A 107 4.23 45.29 3.43
N LEU A 108 4.49 44.00 3.65
CA LEU A 108 3.49 43.07 4.16
C LEU A 108 3.30 43.28 5.66
N ASP A 109 2.08 43.13 6.15
CA ASP A 109 1.75 43.29 7.57
C ASP A 109 2.46 42.26 8.46
N ARG A 110 2.79 41.08 7.89
CA ARG A 110 3.58 40.03 8.55
C ARG A 110 4.68 39.52 7.63
N SER A 111 5.93 39.76 8.02
CA SER A 111 7.10 39.23 7.33
C SER A 111 7.29 37.74 7.68
N PRO A 112 7.40 36.83 6.70
CA PRO A 112 7.59 35.42 6.99
C PRO A 112 9.00 35.13 7.54
N THR A 113 9.09 34.30 8.57
CA THR A 113 10.37 33.94 9.24
C THR A 113 11.10 32.77 8.58
N SER A 114 10.49 32.11 7.59
CA SER A 114 11.11 31.01 6.85
C SER A 114 12.15 31.53 5.85
N PRO A 115 13.12 30.69 5.42
CA PRO A 115 14.08 31.04 4.37
C PRO A 115 13.39 31.58 3.10
N SER A 116 14.06 32.50 2.41
CA SER A 116 13.54 33.20 1.22
C SER A 116 13.50 32.30 -0.02
N PHE A 117 14.57 31.54 -0.27
CA PHE A 117 14.67 30.68 -1.45
C PHE A 117 14.06 29.29 -1.23
N PRO A 118 13.30 28.73 -2.19
CA PRO A 118 12.65 29.39 -3.33
C PRO A 118 11.30 30.02 -2.93
N SER A 119 10.74 30.88 -3.79
CA SER A 119 9.38 31.41 -3.61
C SER A 119 8.33 30.31 -3.74
N GLY A 120 7.71 29.91 -2.62
CA GLY A 120 6.67 28.89 -2.58
C GLY A 120 5.37 29.31 -3.27
N HIS A 121 5.00 30.60 -3.20
CA HIS A 121 3.81 31.12 -3.91
C HIS A 121 4.01 31.09 -5.42
N THR A 122 5.19 31.50 -5.90
CA THR A 122 5.53 31.41 -7.32
C THR A 122 5.57 29.95 -7.79
N ALA A 123 6.18 29.05 -7.00
CA ALA A 123 6.21 27.62 -7.33
C ALA A 123 4.81 27.02 -7.46
N SER A 124 3.93 27.31 -6.50
CA SER A 124 2.54 26.84 -6.51
C SER A 124 1.76 27.39 -7.69
N ALA A 125 1.92 28.68 -7.99
CA ALA A 125 1.25 29.37 -9.09
C ALA A 125 1.64 28.81 -10.46
N VAL A 126 2.94 28.72 -10.71
CA VAL A 126 3.47 28.19 -11.97
C VAL A 126 3.14 26.72 -12.12
N ALA A 127 3.19 25.93 -11.04
CA ALA A 127 2.81 24.52 -11.08
C ALA A 127 1.34 24.31 -11.46
N PHE A 128 0.44 25.10 -10.88
CA PHE A 128 -0.98 25.02 -11.21
C PHE A 128 -1.24 25.40 -12.67
N ALA A 129 -0.76 26.59 -13.10
CA ALA A 129 -0.98 27.08 -14.46
C ALA A 129 -0.37 26.14 -15.51
N THR A 130 0.87 25.67 -15.29
CA THR A 130 1.54 24.70 -16.18
C THR A 130 0.80 23.36 -16.18
N GLY A 131 0.39 22.88 -15.00
CA GLY A 131 -0.37 21.64 -14.86
C GLY A 131 -1.69 21.69 -15.63
N VAL A 132 -2.42 22.80 -15.56
CA VAL A 132 -3.63 23.04 -16.36
C VAL A 132 -3.30 23.11 -17.85
N ALA A 133 -2.27 23.87 -18.25
CA ALA A 133 -1.86 24.03 -19.65
C ALA A 133 -1.57 22.69 -20.34
N LEU A 134 -1.01 21.75 -19.60
CA LEU A 134 -0.65 20.42 -20.09
C LEU A 134 -1.84 19.52 -20.46
N ASP A 135 -3.06 19.86 -20.02
CA ASP A 135 -4.33 19.20 -20.38
C ASP A 135 -5.30 20.12 -21.13
N ALA A 136 -5.24 21.43 -20.89
CA ALA A 136 -6.08 22.44 -21.50
C ALA A 136 -5.23 23.69 -21.80
N PRO A 137 -4.48 23.73 -22.92
CA PRO A 137 -3.52 24.78 -23.23
C PRO A 137 -4.10 26.19 -23.15
N ALA A 138 -5.30 26.42 -23.71
CA ALA A 138 -5.97 27.72 -23.67
C ALA A 138 -6.29 28.19 -22.24
N ALA A 139 -6.75 27.28 -21.37
CA ALA A 139 -7.05 27.61 -19.98
C ALA A 139 -5.78 27.88 -19.17
N GLY A 140 -4.71 27.12 -19.44
CA GLY A 140 -3.40 27.38 -18.83
C GLY A 140 -2.80 28.71 -19.30
N ALA A 141 -2.92 29.05 -20.58
CA ALA A 141 -2.51 30.33 -21.13
C ALA A 141 -3.28 31.50 -20.49
N ALA A 142 -4.59 31.34 -20.27
CA ALA A 142 -5.40 32.33 -19.55
C ALA A 142 -4.97 32.51 -18.07
N LEU A 143 -4.45 31.46 -17.43
CA LEU A 143 -3.94 31.51 -16.05
C LEU A 143 -2.49 32.01 -15.94
N ALA A 144 -1.72 32.02 -17.04
CA ALA A 144 -0.31 32.41 -17.03
C ALA A 144 -0.08 33.87 -16.57
N PRO A 145 -0.87 34.87 -17.01
CA PRO A 145 -0.76 36.24 -16.49
C PRO A 145 -1.01 36.33 -14.98
N LEU A 146 -1.96 35.54 -14.46
CA LEU A 146 -2.24 35.49 -13.02
C LEU A 146 -1.06 34.89 -12.24
N ALA A 147 -0.46 33.81 -12.74
CA ALA A 147 0.72 33.20 -12.14
C ALA A 147 1.94 34.13 -12.17
N ALA A 148 2.15 34.83 -13.29
CA ALA A 148 3.18 35.85 -13.42
C ALA A 148 2.94 37.04 -12.47
N GLY A 149 1.68 37.47 -12.33
CA GLY A 149 1.26 38.51 -11.40
C GLY A 149 1.53 38.14 -9.94
N VAL A 150 1.28 36.88 -9.54
CA VAL A 150 1.68 36.36 -8.22
C VAL A 150 3.20 36.39 -8.06
N GLY A 151 3.97 36.02 -9.08
CA GLY A 151 5.44 36.13 -9.04
C GLY A 151 5.91 37.57 -8.83
N TYR A 152 5.35 38.50 -9.62
CA TYR A 152 5.66 39.92 -9.52
C TYR A 152 5.26 40.52 -8.17
N SER A 153 4.10 40.15 -7.63
CA SER A 153 3.65 40.67 -6.34
C SER A 153 4.65 40.36 -5.22
N ARG A 154 5.36 39.23 -5.28
CA ARG A 154 6.41 38.88 -4.31
C ARG A 154 7.65 39.76 -4.41
N LEU A 155 7.98 40.25 -5.60
CA LEU A 155 9.04 41.22 -5.83
C LEU A 155 8.59 42.61 -5.38
N HIS A 156 7.36 43.00 -5.75
CA HIS A 156 6.78 44.32 -5.45
C HIS A 156 6.63 44.58 -3.96
N THR A 157 6.26 43.56 -3.17
CA THR A 157 6.18 43.67 -1.70
C THR A 157 7.53 43.43 -1.01
N GLY A 158 8.61 43.24 -1.78
CA GLY A 158 9.95 42.91 -1.29
C GLY A 158 10.02 41.63 -0.44
N ALA A 159 9.11 40.68 -0.68
CA ALA A 159 9.05 39.46 0.11
C ALA A 159 10.12 38.43 -0.30
N HIS A 160 10.59 38.53 -1.55
CA HIS A 160 11.52 37.59 -2.18
C HIS A 160 12.41 38.32 -3.19
N TRP A 161 13.59 37.76 -3.45
CA TRP A 161 14.49 38.20 -4.52
C TRP A 161 14.03 37.70 -5.89
N PHE A 162 14.59 38.24 -6.97
CA PHE A 162 14.27 37.82 -8.33
C PHE A 162 14.63 36.34 -8.56
N SER A 163 15.80 35.92 -8.06
CA SER A 163 16.26 34.53 -8.10
C SER A 163 15.32 33.57 -7.36
N ASP A 164 14.72 33.97 -6.23
CA ASP A 164 13.72 33.18 -5.51
C ASP A 164 12.48 32.91 -6.37
N VAL A 165 12.04 33.91 -7.14
CA VAL A 165 10.87 33.83 -8.03
C VAL A 165 11.18 32.96 -9.23
N VAL A 166 12.35 33.14 -9.86
CA VAL A 166 12.81 32.28 -10.98
C VAL A 166 12.97 30.82 -10.52
N GLY A 167 13.61 30.59 -9.38
CA GLY A 167 13.77 29.26 -8.80
C GLY A 167 12.42 28.62 -8.44
N GLY A 168 11.50 29.41 -7.88
CA GLY A 168 10.12 28.96 -7.65
C GLY A 168 9.42 28.55 -8.94
N ALA A 169 9.49 29.37 -9.99
CA ALA A 169 8.89 29.08 -11.28
C ALA A 169 9.46 27.79 -11.91
N ALA A 170 10.77 27.59 -11.87
CA ALA A 170 11.43 26.39 -12.38
C ALA A 170 10.96 25.12 -11.63
N ILE A 171 10.90 25.17 -10.30
CA ILE A 171 10.37 24.07 -9.48
C ILE A 171 8.91 23.78 -9.83
N GLY A 172 8.09 24.83 -9.98
CA GLY A 172 6.68 24.69 -10.31
C GLY A 172 6.44 24.01 -11.66
N ALA A 173 7.12 24.49 -12.70
CA ALA A 173 7.04 23.92 -14.04
C ALA A 173 7.55 22.47 -14.07
N GLY A 174 8.69 22.20 -13.41
CA GLY A 174 9.25 20.85 -13.29
C GLY A 174 8.31 19.88 -12.58
N ALA A 175 7.65 20.31 -11.51
CA ALA A 175 6.65 19.51 -10.80
C ALA A 175 5.45 19.17 -11.70
N ALA A 176 4.97 20.11 -12.51
CA ALA A 176 3.88 19.88 -13.45
C ALA A 176 4.24 18.86 -14.54
N VAL A 177 5.44 18.98 -15.12
CA VAL A 177 5.96 18.01 -16.11
C VAL A 177 6.13 16.63 -15.47
N LEU A 178 6.68 16.55 -14.26
CA LEU A 178 6.84 15.29 -13.52
C LEU A 178 5.50 14.60 -13.29
N VAL A 179 4.48 15.33 -12.83
CA VAL A 179 3.13 14.80 -12.63
C VAL A 179 2.54 14.25 -13.93
N LYS A 180 2.74 14.94 -15.06
CA LYS A 180 2.29 14.43 -16.38
C LYS A 180 3.05 13.18 -16.81
N ALA A 181 4.37 13.16 -16.63
CA ALA A 181 5.22 12.03 -17.04
C ALA A 181 4.94 10.76 -16.22
N VAL A 182 4.67 10.93 -14.91
CA VAL A 182 4.43 9.84 -13.96
C VAL A 182 2.96 9.40 -13.95
N GLY A 183 2.03 10.27 -14.33
CA GLY A 183 0.59 10.00 -14.31
C GLY A 183 0.16 8.72 -15.06
N PRO A 184 0.57 8.49 -16.32
CA PRO A 184 0.27 7.26 -17.04
C PRO A 184 0.85 6.02 -16.36
N ALA A 185 2.08 6.10 -15.86
CA ALA A 185 2.72 5.01 -15.13
C ALA A 185 1.93 4.66 -13.85
N LEU A 186 1.54 5.66 -13.06
CA LEU A 186 0.67 5.48 -11.89
C LEU A 186 -0.73 4.93 -12.25
N ARG A 187 -1.28 5.28 -13.41
CA ARG A 187 -2.55 4.72 -13.89
C ARG A 187 -2.40 3.27 -14.33
N SER A 188 -1.28 2.88 -14.95
CA SER A 188 -0.96 1.46 -15.18
C SER A 188 -0.68 0.68 -13.90
N LEU A 189 -0.45 1.35 -12.76
CA LEU A 189 -0.44 0.71 -11.45
C LEU A 189 -1.86 0.42 -10.94
N ARG A 190 -2.90 1.09 -11.44
CA ARG A 190 -4.28 0.74 -11.11
C ARG A 190 -4.61 -0.56 -11.83
N PRO A 191 -4.88 -1.66 -11.09
CA PRO A 191 -5.32 -2.88 -11.72
C PRO A 191 -6.63 -2.59 -12.46
N VAL A 192 -6.67 -2.78 -13.78
CA VAL A 192 -7.92 -3.10 -14.45
C VAL A 192 -8.14 -4.58 -14.17
N VAL A 193 -8.68 -4.87 -12.99
CA VAL A 193 -9.22 -6.20 -12.71
C VAL A 193 -10.72 -6.07 -12.88
N ARG A 194 -11.27 -6.81 -13.85
CA ARG A 194 -12.70 -7.13 -13.83
C ARG A 194 -12.90 -8.06 -12.63
N PRO A 195 -13.74 -7.70 -11.64
CA PRO A 195 -13.96 -8.51 -10.46
C PRO A 195 -14.80 -9.72 -10.87
N GLY A 196 -14.15 -10.78 -11.35
CA GLY A 196 -14.73 -12.11 -11.34
C GLY A 196 -14.26 -12.81 -10.08
N ALA A 197 -15.15 -13.51 -9.38
CA ALA A 197 -14.75 -14.40 -8.30
C ALA A 197 -13.73 -15.43 -8.83
N PRO A 198 -12.73 -15.85 -8.03
CA PRO A 198 -11.78 -16.87 -8.44
C PRO A 198 -12.51 -18.13 -8.93
N THR A 199 -12.05 -18.74 -10.01
CA THR A 199 -12.62 -19.97 -10.57
C THR A 199 -11.86 -21.20 -10.08
N ALA A 200 -12.54 -22.32 -9.92
CA ALA A 200 -11.93 -23.62 -9.67
C ALA A 200 -12.85 -24.72 -10.19
N GLN A 201 -12.35 -25.95 -10.33
CA GLN A 201 -13.16 -27.11 -10.69
C GLN A 201 -14.36 -27.26 -9.73
N THR A 202 -15.57 -27.24 -10.27
CA THR A 202 -16.80 -27.49 -9.51
C THR A 202 -16.85 -28.91 -8.99
N ALA A 203 -17.40 -29.10 -7.81
CA ALA A 203 -17.60 -30.41 -7.19
C ALA A 203 -19.00 -30.48 -6.59
N GLU A 204 -19.68 -31.60 -6.80
CA GLU A 204 -20.84 -31.98 -6.02
C GLU A 204 -20.37 -32.57 -4.69
N LEU A 205 -20.88 -32.03 -3.60
CA LEU A 205 -20.54 -32.37 -2.23
C LEU A 205 -21.74 -33.02 -1.53
N PRO A 206 -21.52 -33.77 -0.44
CA PRO A 206 -22.60 -34.38 0.31
C PRO A 206 -23.67 -33.36 0.71
N VAL A 207 -24.91 -33.61 0.33
CA VAL A 207 -26.07 -32.91 0.90
C VAL A 207 -26.38 -33.58 2.22
N LEU A 208 -26.40 -32.81 3.31
CA LEU A 208 -26.74 -33.29 4.65
C LEU A 208 -28.08 -32.67 5.07
N PRO A 209 -29.22 -33.34 4.81
CA PRO A 209 -30.53 -32.85 5.22
C PRO A 209 -30.52 -32.54 6.71
N ARG A 210 -30.99 -31.34 7.08
CA ARG A 210 -31.03 -30.86 8.47
C ARG A 210 -29.67 -30.86 9.19
N GLY A 211 -28.56 -31.09 8.49
CA GLY A 211 -27.20 -31.07 9.04
C GLY A 211 -26.68 -32.38 9.62
N ALA A 212 -27.42 -33.50 9.51
CA ALA A 212 -27.00 -34.77 10.09
C ALA A 212 -25.63 -35.23 9.54
N GLY A 213 -24.66 -35.43 10.44
CA GLY A 213 -23.28 -35.78 10.07
C GLY A 213 -22.35 -34.59 9.77
N ALA A 214 -22.79 -33.35 10.01
CA ALA A 214 -21.91 -32.18 10.00
C ALA A 214 -21.33 -31.92 11.40
N PHE A 215 -20.01 -31.71 11.48
CA PHE A 215 -19.36 -31.21 12.69
C PHE A 215 -18.80 -29.81 12.43
N ILE A 216 -19.34 -28.80 13.09
CA ILE A 216 -19.05 -27.39 12.83
C ILE A 216 -18.47 -26.74 14.08
N VAL A 217 -17.27 -26.20 13.97
CA VAL A 217 -16.58 -25.47 15.05
C VAL A 217 -16.80 -23.97 14.88
N VAL A 218 -17.22 -23.28 15.94
CA VAL A 218 -17.42 -21.82 15.96
C VAL A 218 -16.42 -21.20 16.93
N ASN A 219 -15.60 -20.27 16.44
CA ASN A 219 -14.66 -19.51 17.25
C ASN A 219 -15.24 -18.12 17.60
N PRO A 220 -15.79 -17.92 18.81
CA PRO A 220 -16.37 -16.63 19.20
C PRO A 220 -15.32 -15.52 19.40
N GLY A 221 -14.06 -15.89 19.67
CA GLY A 221 -12.96 -14.93 19.81
C GLY A 221 -12.48 -14.34 18.48
N SER A 222 -12.80 -14.98 17.36
CA SER A 222 -12.50 -14.45 16.03
C SER A 222 -13.41 -13.26 15.71
N GLY A 223 -12.81 -12.15 15.27
CA GLY A 223 -13.58 -10.96 14.85
C GLY A 223 -14.21 -10.18 16.01
N ALA A 224 -13.79 -10.40 17.26
CA ALA A 224 -14.29 -9.68 18.43
C ALA A 224 -14.25 -8.15 18.22
N GLY A 225 -15.40 -7.48 18.41
CA GLY A 225 -15.56 -6.04 18.19
C GLY A 225 -15.99 -5.64 16.77
N LEU A 226 -16.20 -6.61 15.88
CA LEU A 226 -16.89 -6.41 14.60
C LEU A 226 -18.36 -6.84 14.76
N ASP A 227 -19.29 -6.03 14.29
CA ASP A 227 -20.73 -6.35 14.26
C ASP A 227 -21.00 -7.43 13.19
N ARG A 228 -20.65 -8.68 13.51
CA ARG A 228 -20.78 -9.84 12.64
C ARG A 228 -21.96 -10.71 13.08
N PRO A 229 -22.75 -11.24 12.13
CA PRO A 229 -23.85 -12.13 12.45
C PRO A 229 -23.32 -13.42 13.07
N ASP A 230 -23.90 -13.82 14.20
CA ASP A 230 -23.60 -15.09 14.86
C ASP A 230 -24.16 -16.26 14.04
N PRO A 231 -23.31 -17.17 13.54
CA PRO A 231 -23.76 -18.29 12.72
C PRO A 231 -24.61 -19.30 13.49
N ARG A 232 -24.50 -19.37 14.82
CA ARG A 232 -25.14 -20.42 15.64
C ARG A 232 -26.65 -20.40 15.50
N ARG A 233 -27.26 -19.22 15.45
CA ARG A 233 -28.71 -19.07 15.29
C ARG A 233 -29.18 -19.64 13.96
N LEU A 234 -28.56 -19.22 12.86
CA LEU A 234 -28.92 -19.70 11.51
C LEU A 234 -28.62 -21.20 11.34
N LEU A 235 -27.54 -21.70 11.94
CA LEU A 235 -27.23 -23.13 11.97
C LEU A 235 -28.31 -23.92 12.72
N ALA A 236 -28.75 -23.46 13.89
CA ALA A 236 -29.82 -24.12 14.65
C ALA A 236 -31.17 -24.10 13.91
N GLU A 237 -31.47 -22.99 13.22
CA GLU A 237 -32.71 -22.84 12.44
C GLU A 237 -32.71 -23.72 11.17
N ARG A 238 -31.61 -23.79 10.41
CA ARG A 238 -31.55 -24.48 9.12
C ARG A 238 -31.03 -25.91 9.19
N PHE A 239 -30.15 -26.20 10.15
CA PHE A 239 -29.42 -27.45 10.29
C PHE A 239 -29.45 -27.95 11.75
N PRO A 240 -30.64 -28.24 12.31
CA PRO A 240 -30.81 -28.58 13.73
C PRO A 240 -30.12 -29.88 14.17
N GLU A 241 -29.72 -30.73 13.22
CA GLU A 241 -29.00 -32.00 13.49
C GLU A 241 -27.48 -31.87 13.26
N ALA A 242 -26.99 -30.69 12.86
CA ALA A 242 -25.56 -30.40 12.82
C ALA A 242 -25.00 -30.33 14.25
N ARG A 243 -23.85 -30.98 14.48
CA ARG A 243 -23.13 -30.88 15.75
C ARG A 243 -22.28 -29.61 15.73
N VAL A 244 -22.71 -28.60 16.47
CA VAL A 244 -21.98 -27.33 16.60
C VAL A 244 -21.20 -27.30 17.91
N HIS A 245 -19.89 -27.05 17.83
CA HIS A 245 -19.01 -26.88 18.98
C HIS A 245 -18.49 -25.45 19.04
N GLU A 246 -18.63 -24.79 20.19
CA GLU A 246 -18.09 -23.46 20.42
C GLU A 246 -16.72 -23.56 21.10
N LEU A 247 -15.67 -23.05 20.45
CA LEU A 247 -14.32 -23.11 20.99
C LEU A 247 -14.23 -22.35 22.32
N GLN A 248 -13.76 -23.08 23.32
CA GLN A 248 -13.40 -22.55 24.63
C GLN A 248 -11.89 -22.27 24.71
N GLU A 249 -11.47 -21.53 25.74
CA GLU A 249 -10.06 -21.32 26.02
C GLU A 249 -9.38 -22.67 26.33
N GLY A 250 -8.31 -23.01 25.59
CA GLY A 250 -7.59 -24.27 25.73
C GLY A 250 -8.05 -25.40 24.80
N ASP A 251 -9.16 -25.21 24.07
CA ASP A 251 -9.58 -26.18 23.04
C ASP A 251 -8.55 -26.26 21.91
N ASP A 252 -8.24 -27.48 21.49
CA ASP A 252 -7.44 -27.76 20.29
C ASP A 252 -8.33 -28.36 19.19
N ILE A 253 -8.33 -27.73 18.01
CA ILE A 253 -9.17 -28.13 16.88
C ILE A 253 -8.80 -29.55 16.42
N ALA A 254 -7.51 -29.88 16.39
CA ALA A 254 -7.08 -31.21 15.97
C ALA A 254 -7.60 -32.28 16.93
N ALA A 255 -7.43 -32.11 18.25
CA ALA A 255 -7.96 -33.03 19.24
C ALA A 255 -9.49 -33.21 19.12
N LEU A 256 -10.23 -32.10 18.99
CA LEU A 256 -11.68 -32.13 18.81
C LEU A 256 -12.10 -32.90 17.54
N VAL A 257 -11.44 -32.67 16.41
CA VAL A 257 -11.78 -33.36 15.17
C VAL A 257 -11.44 -34.85 15.27
N GLN A 258 -10.28 -35.21 15.81
CA GLN A 258 -9.87 -36.60 15.97
C GLN A 258 -10.81 -37.37 16.89
N GLU A 259 -11.26 -36.78 18.00
CA GLU A 259 -12.28 -37.36 18.88
C GLU A 259 -13.58 -37.67 18.10
N ARG A 260 -14.02 -36.73 17.25
CA ARG A 260 -15.26 -36.89 16.47
C ARG A 260 -15.12 -37.92 15.36
N LEU A 261 -13.98 -37.96 14.68
CA LEU A 261 -13.68 -38.98 13.66
C LEU A 261 -13.64 -40.39 14.27
N GLY A 262 -13.22 -40.53 15.53
CA GLY A 262 -13.22 -41.81 16.26
C GLY A 262 -14.57 -42.20 16.89
N SER A 263 -15.60 -41.38 16.79
CA SER A 263 -16.91 -41.64 17.40
C SER A 263 -17.75 -42.66 16.61
N ALA A 264 -18.80 -43.21 17.23
CA ALA A 264 -19.71 -44.17 16.58
C ALA A 264 -20.43 -43.61 15.35
N GLU A 265 -20.58 -42.29 15.29
CA GLU A 265 -21.18 -41.55 14.18
C GLU A 265 -20.21 -40.47 13.70
N PRO A 266 -19.18 -40.85 12.91
CA PRO A 266 -18.16 -39.92 12.46
C PRO A 266 -18.75 -38.87 11.50
N PRO A 267 -18.21 -37.63 11.49
CA PRO A 267 -18.69 -36.59 10.60
C PRO A 267 -18.40 -36.93 9.14
N ARG A 268 -19.32 -36.52 8.27
CA ARG A 268 -19.18 -36.57 6.80
C ARG A 268 -18.70 -35.23 6.23
N VAL A 269 -18.83 -34.16 7.01
CA VAL A 269 -18.45 -32.80 6.66
C VAL A 269 -17.87 -32.12 7.91
N LEU A 270 -16.77 -31.41 7.73
CA LEU A 270 -16.20 -30.53 8.73
C LEU A 270 -16.58 -29.09 8.39
N GLY A 271 -16.94 -28.28 9.39
CA GLY A 271 -17.29 -26.88 9.22
C GLY A 271 -16.56 -25.98 10.23
N VAL A 272 -16.30 -24.74 9.85
CA VAL A 272 -15.64 -23.77 10.72
C VAL A 272 -16.19 -22.36 10.51
N SER A 273 -16.42 -21.65 11.62
CA SER A 273 -16.62 -20.20 11.64
C SER A 273 -15.51 -19.56 12.46
N GLY A 274 -14.63 -18.78 11.82
CA GLY A 274 -13.53 -18.12 12.51
C GLY A 274 -12.67 -17.25 11.60
N GLY A 275 -11.53 -16.79 12.12
CA GLY A 275 -10.49 -16.11 11.37
C GLY A 275 -9.64 -17.06 10.53
N ASP A 276 -8.72 -16.49 9.74
CA ASP A 276 -7.94 -17.25 8.75
C ASP A 276 -7.11 -18.39 9.39
N GLY A 277 -6.55 -18.18 10.59
CA GLY A 277 -5.83 -19.24 11.34
C GLY A 277 -6.74 -20.40 11.78
N THR A 278 -7.90 -20.11 12.35
CA THR A 278 -8.91 -21.13 12.72
C THR A 278 -9.39 -21.91 11.49
N VAL A 279 -9.58 -21.22 10.36
CA VAL A 279 -9.96 -21.85 9.09
C VAL A 279 -8.83 -22.74 8.55
N ALA A 280 -7.57 -22.30 8.61
CA ALA A 280 -6.41 -23.09 8.19
C ALA A 280 -6.24 -24.36 9.04
N ALA A 281 -6.44 -24.28 10.35
CA ALA A 281 -6.41 -25.43 11.25
C ALA A 281 -7.50 -26.46 10.92
N MET A 282 -8.76 -26.03 10.74
CA MET A 282 -9.83 -26.95 10.36
C MET A 282 -9.63 -27.52 8.94
N ALA A 283 -9.09 -26.73 8.02
CA ALA A 283 -8.78 -27.20 6.67
C ALA A 283 -7.66 -28.25 6.65
N HIS A 284 -6.71 -28.17 7.58
CA HIS A 284 -5.69 -29.19 7.76
C HIS A 284 -6.32 -30.55 8.11
N GLU A 285 -7.19 -30.56 9.11
CA GLU A 285 -7.89 -31.78 9.54
C GLU A 285 -8.83 -32.31 8.45
N ALA A 286 -9.58 -31.43 7.77
CA ALA A 286 -10.46 -31.81 6.67
C ALA A 286 -9.69 -32.47 5.52
N ARG A 287 -8.53 -31.91 5.16
CA ARG A 287 -7.65 -32.49 4.13
C ARG A 287 -7.13 -33.86 4.55
N LEU A 288 -6.66 -34.02 5.79
CA LEU A 288 -6.12 -35.30 6.29
C LEU A 288 -7.21 -36.38 6.35
N ALA A 289 -8.43 -36.01 6.75
CA ALA A 289 -9.58 -36.92 6.80
C ALA A 289 -10.22 -37.17 5.43
N GLY A 290 -9.83 -36.42 4.39
CA GLY A 290 -10.47 -36.48 3.07
C GLY A 290 -11.93 -36.00 3.05
N LEU A 291 -12.32 -35.14 4.00
CA LEU A 291 -13.68 -34.65 4.17
C LEU A 291 -13.86 -33.26 3.53
N PRO A 292 -15.05 -32.96 2.96
CA PRO A 292 -15.38 -31.61 2.52
C PRO A 292 -15.42 -30.62 3.68
N LEU A 293 -15.03 -29.38 3.40
CA LEU A 293 -14.97 -28.28 4.35
C LEU A 293 -16.04 -27.21 4.08
N LEU A 294 -16.85 -26.90 5.09
CA LEU A 294 -17.72 -25.73 5.13
C LEU A 294 -17.00 -24.57 5.83
N VAL A 295 -16.85 -23.44 5.14
CA VAL A 295 -16.22 -22.23 5.72
C VAL A 295 -17.27 -21.15 5.89
N LEU A 296 -17.43 -20.68 7.14
CA LEU A 296 -18.32 -19.59 7.50
C LEU A 296 -17.49 -18.34 7.88
N PRO A 297 -17.84 -17.15 7.38
CA PRO A 297 -17.06 -15.94 7.58
C PRO A 297 -17.21 -15.41 9.02
N GLY A 298 -16.29 -15.78 9.92
CA GLY A 298 -16.31 -15.37 11.34
C GLY A 298 -15.21 -14.38 11.76
N GLY A 299 -14.18 -14.17 10.93
CA GLY A 299 -13.03 -13.33 11.27
C GLY A 299 -13.02 -11.92 10.68
N THR A 300 -11.93 -11.21 10.94
CA THR A 300 -11.71 -9.83 10.48
C THR A 300 -11.58 -9.74 8.95
N PHE A 301 -10.77 -10.63 8.37
CA PHE A 301 -10.37 -10.53 6.96
C PHE A 301 -11.04 -11.58 6.07
N ASN A 302 -11.28 -12.79 6.59
CA ASN A 302 -11.95 -13.90 5.89
C ASN A 302 -11.37 -14.11 4.48
N HIS A 303 -10.04 -14.16 4.38
CA HIS A 303 -9.33 -14.20 3.11
C HIS A 303 -9.71 -15.44 2.29
N PHE A 304 -9.76 -16.60 2.95
CA PHE A 304 -10.12 -17.83 2.27
C PHE A 304 -11.61 -17.88 1.90
N ALA A 305 -12.51 -17.48 2.81
CA ALA A 305 -13.95 -17.42 2.53
C ALA A 305 -14.26 -16.51 1.33
N LYS A 306 -13.60 -15.36 1.23
CA LYS A 306 -13.67 -14.47 0.05
C LYS A 306 -13.13 -15.12 -1.21
N ALA A 307 -12.02 -15.86 -1.11
CA ALA A 307 -11.43 -16.52 -2.27
C ALA A 307 -12.40 -17.53 -2.89
N ILE A 308 -13.14 -18.28 -2.06
CA ILE A 308 -14.09 -19.30 -2.53
C ILE A 308 -15.50 -18.74 -2.83
N GLY A 309 -15.73 -17.43 -2.62
CA GLY A 309 -17.03 -16.78 -2.82
C GLY A 309 -18.06 -17.01 -1.72
N ALA A 310 -17.62 -17.37 -0.52
CA ALA A 310 -18.42 -17.62 0.68
C ALA A 310 -18.23 -16.53 1.75
N ASP A 311 -18.08 -15.27 1.33
CA ASP A 311 -17.83 -14.13 2.24
C ASP A 311 -19.10 -13.59 2.92
N ILE A 312 -20.26 -14.10 2.51
CA ILE A 312 -21.56 -13.87 3.12
C ILE A 312 -22.03 -15.19 3.76
N LEU A 313 -22.46 -15.12 5.02
CA LEU A 313 -22.84 -16.28 5.83
C LEU A 313 -23.96 -17.11 5.16
N GLU A 314 -25.01 -16.44 4.70
CA GLU A 314 -26.16 -17.07 4.05
C GLU A 314 -25.76 -17.77 2.74
N VAL A 315 -24.88 -17.17 1.95
CA VAL A 315 -24.36 -17.76 0.70
C VAL A 315 -23.58 -19.05 0.98
N ALA A 316 -22.77 -19.07 2.05
CA ALA A 316 -22.05 -20.27 2.47
C ALA A 316 -23.01 -21.40 2.90
N LEU A 317 -24.06 -21.05 3.66
CA LEU A 317 -25.08 -22.00 4.11
C LEU A 317 -25.98 -22.49 2.97
N ASP A 318 -26.26 -21.66 1.97
CA ASP A 318 -27.00 -22.05 0.77
C ASP A 318 -26.19 -23.04 -0.08
N ALA A 319 -24.89 -22.79 -0.27
CA ALA A 319 -24.01 -23.75 -0.93
C ALA A 319 -23.94 -25.09 -0.18
N PHE A 320 -23.91 -25.04 1.16
CA PHE A 320 -23.97 -26.22 2.00
C PHE A 320 -25.28 -27.02 1.84
N ALA A 321 -26.42 -26.33 1.89
CA ALA A 321 -27.73 -26.96 1.68
C ALA A 321 -27.87 -27.58 0.29
N ALA A 322 -27.32 -26.91 -0.73
CA ALA A 322 -27.39 -27.36 -2.12
C ALA A 322 -26.37 -28.47 -2.46
N GLY A 323 -25.41 -28.77 -1.59
CA GLY A 323 -24.34 -29.73 -1.91
C GLY A 323 -23.37 -29.21 -2.95
N THR A 324 -23.24 -27.89 -3.10
CA THR A 324 -22.42 -27.30 -4.16
C THR A 324 -21.07 -26.85 -3.63
N GLY A 325 -20.02 -27.16 -4.38
CA GLY A 325 -18.67 -26.80 -3.98
C GLY A 325 -17.65 -26.77 -5.10
N ARG A 326 -16.40 -26.69 -4.67
CA ARG A 326 -15.22 -26.60 -5.53
C ARG A 326 -14.10 -27.47 -4.98
N ARG A 327 -13.26 -28.00 -5.86
CA ARG A 327 -11.95 -28.53 -5.47
C ARG A 327 -10.92 -27.42 -5.60
N VAL A 328 -10.19 -27.19 -4.52
CA VAL A 328 -9.17 -26.15 -4.46
C VAL A 328 -7.81 -26.75 -4.10
N ASP A 329 -6.79 -26.08 -4.57
CA ASP A 329 -5.41 -26.32 -4.21
C ASP A 329 -5.13 -25.76 -2.82
N VAL A 330 -4.25 -26.44 -2.12
CA VAL A 330 -3.68 -25.99 -0.84
C VAL A 330 -2.20 -26.28 -0.86
N ALA A 331 -1.40 -25.55 -0.09
CA ALA A 331 0.00 -25.91 0.10
C ALA A 331 0.20 -26.69 1.40
N GLU A 332 1.16 -27.59 1.39
CA GLU A 332 1.68 -28.27 2.56
C GLU A 332 2.97 -27.59 2.99
N LEU A 333 2.94 -26.97 4.18
CA LEU A 333 4.11 -26.42 4.84
C LEU A 333 4.71 -27.48 5.75
N ARG A 334 5.93 -27.91 5.45
CA ARG A 334 6.70 -28.83 6.29
C ARG A 334 7.77 -28.06 7.03
N LEU A 335 7.75 -28.21 8.35
CA LEU A 335 8.75 -27.68 9.27
C LEU A 335 9.58 -28.88 9.75
N PRO A 336 10.84 -29.00 9.33
CA PRO A 336 11.72 -30.05 9.81
C PRO A 336 11.90 -29.95 11.33
N ALA A 337 12.11 -31.10 11.96
CA ALA A 337 12.43 -31.17 13.38
C ALA A 337 13.67 -30.31 13.72
N GLY A 338 13.60 -29.56 14.81
CA GLY A 338 14.78 -28.99 15.44
C GLY A 338 15.27 -29.92 16.56
N GLY A 339 16.46 -30.50 16.43
CA GLY A 339 16.99 -31.45 17.42
C GLY A 339 16.17 -32.75 17.47
N ASP A 340 15.83 -33.21 18.68
CA ASP A 340 15.10 -34.47 18.94
C ASP A 340 13.57 -34.38 18.75
N GLY A 341 13.07 -33.34 18.08
CA GLY A 341 11.64 -33.13 17.86
C GLY A 341 11.06 -33.91 16.67
N GLU A 342 9.73 -33.88 16.52
CA GLU A 342 9.06 -34.37 15.30
C GLU A 342 8.90 -33.25 14.26
N SER A 343 8.86 -33.63 12.98
CA SER A 343 8.53 -32.71 11.90
C SER A 343 7.06 -32.31 11.96
N VAL A 344 6.76 -31.01 11.90
CA VAL A 344 5.39 -30.51 11.91
C VAL A 344 4.95 -30.20 10.49
N THR A 345 3.76 -30.67 10.11
CA THR A 345 3.14 -30.36 8.82
C THR A 345 1.91 -29.50 9.03
N ARG A 346 1.74 -28.44 8.22
CA ARG A 346 0.56 -27.57 8.23
C ARG A 346 0.00 -27.39 6.83
N THR A 347 -1.30 -27.15 6.75
CA THR A 347 -1.97 -26.77 5.50
C THR A 347 -2.02 -25.25 5.39
N VAL A 348 -1.64 -24.73 4.23
CA VAL A 348 -1.67 -23.30 3.89
C VAL A 348 -2.70 -23.10 2.78
N LEU A 349 -3.62 -22.17 2.98
CA LEU A 349 -4.77 -21.89 2.11
C LEU A 349 -4.55 -20.69 1.20
N ASN A 350 -3.80 -19.69 1.66
CA ASN A 350 -3.57 -18.45 0.92
C ASN A 350 -2.08 -18.22 0.69
N THR A 351 -1.32 -17.95 1.76
CA THR A 351 0.04 -17.45 1.61
C THR A 351 0.93 -17.83 2.78
N SER A 352 2.21 -18.05 2.48
CA SER A 352 3.30 -18.05 3.46
C SER A 352 4.34 -17.00 3.10
N SER A 353 5.00 -16.43 4.09
CA SER A 353 6.07 -15.46 3.86
C SER A 353 7.15 -15.51 4.93
N VAL A 354 8.36 -15.16 4.53
CA VAL A 354 9.57 -15.11 5.35
C VAL A 354 10.23 -13.74 5.19
N GLY A 355 10.76 -13.17 6.27
CA GLY A 355 11.47 -11.88 6.26
C GLY A 355 10.59 -10.68 6.59
N VAL A 356 10.81 -9.53 5.93
CA VAL A 356 10.19 -8.24 6.35
C VAL A 356 8.73 -8.06 5.95
N TYR A 357 8.15 -9.00 5.20
CA TYR A 357 6.78 -8.89 4.67
C TYR A 357 5.69 -8.87 5.75
N PRO A 358 5.70 -9.74 6.78
CA PRO A 358 4.72 -9.68 7.87
C PRO A 358 4.78 -8.34 8.62
N ALA A 359 5.99 -7.85 8.91
CA ALA A 359 6.19 -6.56 9.56
C ALA A 359 5.65 -5.39 8.69
N PHE A 360 5.78 -5.50 7.37
CA PHE A 360 5.21 -4.54 6.43
C PHE A 360 3.69 -4.54 6.42
N VAL A 361 3.06 -5.71 6.34
CA VAL A 361 1.59 -5.84 6.35
C VAL A 361 1.03 -5.27 7.67
N ALA A 362 1.60 -5.65 8.81
CA ALA A 362 1.18 -5.17 10.12
C ALA A 362 1.34 -3.63 10.27
N GLU A 363 2.47 -3.06 9.83
CA GLU A 363 2.69 -1.61 9.91
C GLU A 363 1.76 -0.84 8.96
N ARG A 364 1.46 -1.40 7.77
CA ARG A 364 0.51 -0.81 6.81
C ARG A 364 -0.89 -0.76 7.40
N GLU A 365 -1.34 -1.85 8.01
CA GLU A 365 -2.67 -1.97 8.58
C GLU A 365 -2.91 -0.95 9.70
N ARG A 366 -1.93 -0.77 10.60
CA ARG A 366 -1.98 0.26 11.67
C ARG A 366 -2.22 1.68 11.15
N HIS A 367 -1.78 2.00 9.93
CA HIS A 367 -1.86 3.34 9.36
C HIS A 367 -2.99 3.50 8.34
N GLN A 368 -3.62 2.40 7.91
CA GLN A 368 -4.64 2.40 6.86
C GLN A 368 -5.86 3.23 7.25
N GLY A 369 -6.33 3.14 8.49
CA GLY A 369 -7.50 3.88 8.97
C GLY A 369 -7.32 5.40 8.99
N ARG A 370 -6.08 5.89 9.09
CA ARG A 370 -5.78 7.33 9.26
C ARG A 370 -5.34 8.02 7.97
N TRP A 371 -4.75 7.28 7.03
CA TRP A 371 -4.11 7.84 5.83
C TRP A 371 -4.53 7.17 4.51
N GLY A 372 -5.41 6.18 4.56
CA GLY A 372 -5.83 5.39 3.41
C GLY A 372 -4.76 4.41 2.91
N LYS A 373 -5.20 3.41 2.14
CA LYS A 373 -4.36 2.30 1.64
C LYS A 373 -3.04 2.71 0.97
N PRO A 374 -2.99 3.67 0.02
CA PRO A 374 -1.75 3.97 -0.71
C PRO A 374 -0.72 4.70 0.15
N LEU A 375 -1.14 5.63 1.01
CA LEU A 375 -0.22 6.40 1.85
C LEU A 375 0.31 5.55 3.02
N ALA A 376 -0.55 4.69 3.58
CA ALA A 376 -0.17 3.72 4.62
C ALA A 376 0.90 2.74 4.12
N ALA A 377 0.78 2.25 2.88
CA ALA A 377 1.79 1.37 2.27
C ALA A 377 3.15 2.05 2.14
N VAL A 378 3.21 3.31 1.72
CA VAL A 378 4.46 4.08 1.61
C VAL A 378 5.11 4.28 2.99
N ILE A 379 4.33 4.67 3.99
CA ILE A 379 4.81 4.89 5.36
C ILE A 379 5.36 3.58 5.96
N ALA A 380 4.61 2.49 5.80
CA ALA A 380 5.00 1.18 6.30
C ALA A 380 6.31 0.70 5.69
N ALA A 381 6.44 0.81 4.36
CA ALA A 381 7.66 0.41 3.67
C ALA A 381 8.89 1.19 4.14
N ILE A 382 8.77 2.52 4.30
CA ILE A 382 9.87 3.37 4.78
C ILE A 382 10.28 2.96 6.21
N ARG A 383 9.30 2.70 7.10
CA ARG A 383 9.59 2.37 8.50
C ARG A 383 10.22 0.98 8.66
N VAL A 384 9.65 -0.02 8.00
CA VAL A 384 10.10 -1.41 8.08
C VAL A 384 11.51 -1.53 7.55
N VAL A 385 11.78 -0.98 6.37
CA VAL A 385 13.12 -1.08 5.77
C VAL A 385 14.18 -0.28 6.52
N ARG A 386 13.80 0.78 7.25
CA ARG A 386 14.75 1.48 8.14
C ARG A 386 15.13 0.65 9.36
N LYS A 387 14.19 -0.12 9.91
CA LYS A 387 14.36 -0.90 11.14
C LYS A 387 14.92 -2.31 10.90
N SER A 388 14.73 -2.88 9.72
CA SER A 388 15.14 -4.25 9.41
C SER A 388 16.45 -4.29 8.61
N THR A 389 17.11 -5.44 8.69
CA THR A 389 18.24 -5.83 7.85
C THR A 389 17.82 -6.96 6.91
N PRO A 390 18.43 -7.09 5.72
CA PRO A 390 18.29 -8.28 4.90
C PRO A 390 18.65 -9.55 5.66
N ILE A 391 18.04 -10.66 5.25
CA ILE A 391 18.32 -12.00 5.75
C ILE A 391 19.04 -12.80 4.67
N GLU A 392 20.02 -13.61 5.07
CA GLU A 392 20.66 -14.58 4.20
C GLU A 392 19.88 -15.90 4.26
N LEU A 393 19.33 -16.31 3.12
CA LEU A 393 18.53 -17.52 2.97
C LEU A 393 19.05 -18.37 1.83
N GLU A 394 18.99 -19.68 2.00
CA GLU A 394 19.20 -20.62 0.91
C GLU A 394 17.84 -20.97 0.30
N VAL A 395 17.64 -20.55 -0.96
CA VAL A 395 16.41 -20.81 -1.72
C VAL A 395 16.72 -21.85 -2.78
N ASP A 396 16.13 -23.04 -2.64
CA ASP A 396 16.40 -24.21 -3.51
C ASP A 396 17.90 -24.46 -3.73
N GLY A 397 18.66 -24.50 -2.63
CA GLY A 397 20.11 -24.76 -2.64
C GLY A 397 20.99 -23.55 -3.03
N ARG A 398 20.39 -22.40 -3.37
CA ARG A 398 21.13 -21.19 -3.75
C ARG A 398 21.08 -20.15 -2.65
N SER A 399 22.25 -19.78 -2.13
CA SER A 399 22.36 -18.69 -1.16
C SER A 399 21.97 -17.35 -1.78
N ARG A 400 21.07 -16.62 -1.13
CA ARG A 400 20.55 -15.31 -1.56
C ARG A 400 20.36 -14.39 -0.35
N SER A 401 20.81 -13.15 -0.49
CA SER A 401 20.47 -12.05 0.42
C SER A 401 19.12 -11.46 0.03
N VAL A 402 18.12 -11.55 0.91
CA VAL A 402 16.75 -11.14 0.60
C VAL A 402 16.15 -10.29 1.70
N TRP A 403 15.24 -9.39 1.33
CA TRP A 403 14.37 -8.69 2.27
C TRP A 403 13.19 -9.56 2.68
N SER A 404 12.60 -10.27 1.72
CA SER A 404 11.48 -11.17 1.97
C SER A 404 11.33 -12.20 0.85
N VAL A 405 10.80 -13.36 1.22
CA VAL A 405 10.25 -14.34 0.28
C VAL A 405 8.75 -14.44 0.56
N PHE A 406 7.95 -14.27 -0.48
CA PHE A 406 6.51 -14.50 -0.46
C PHE A 406 6.20 -15.74 -1.29
N VAL A 407 5.35 -16.62 -0.76
CA VAL A 407 4.88 -17.84 -1.42
C VAL A 407 3.35 -17.86 -1.34
N GLY A 408 2.68 -17.66 -2.46
CA GLY A 408 1.22 -17.79 -2.58
C GLY A 408 0.82 -19.19 -3.03
N VAL A 409 -0.31 -19.69 -2.53
CA VAL A 409 -1.03 -20.85 -3.10
C VAL A 409 -1.75 -20.35 -4.34
N ASP A 410 -1.51 -20.97 -5.50
CA ASP A 410 -1.91 -20.48 -6.82
C ASP A 410 -1.24 -19.16 -7.24
N ARG A 411 -1.42 -18.79 -8.51
CA ARG A 411 -0.95 -17.53 -9.06
C ARG A 411 -1.75 -16.34 -8.57
N TYR A 412 -1.05 -15.40 -7.94
CA TYR A 412 -1.63 -14.14 -7.56
C TYR A 412 -1.46 -13.07 -8.64
N TYR A 413 -2.46 -12.21 -8.75
CA TYR A 413 -2.45 -11.05 -9.62
C TYR A 413 -2.66 -9.78 -8.79
N PRO A 414 -1.99 -8.68 -9.16
CA PRO A 414 -0.90 -8.59 -10.14
C PRO A 414 0.45 -9.13 -9.62
N VAL A 415 1.42 -9.33 -10.53
CA VAL A 415 2.81 -9.73 -10.20
C VAL A 415 3.56 -8.55 -9.56
N THR A 416 3.38 -8.39 -8.24
CA THR A 416 3.86 -7.29 -7.41
C THR A 416 4.30 -7.77 -6.02
N VAL A 417 5.13 -7.04 -5.27
CA VAL A 417 5.58 -7.47 -3.92
C VAL A 417 4.43 -7.76 -2.95
N ALA A 418 3.33 -7.02 -3.06
CA ALA A 418 2.09 -7.27 -2.33
C ALA A 418 1.01 -7.71 -3.33
N PRO A 419 0.88 -9.02 -3.61
CA PRO A 419 -0.24 -9.53 -4.40
C PRO A 419 -1.58 -9.26 -3.71
N ILE A 420 -2.66 -9.21 -4.49
CA ILE A 420 -3.98 -8.83 -3.97
C ILE A 420 -5.01 -9.94 -4.19
N GLU A 421 -4.99 -10.64 -5.33
CA GLU A 421 -6.10 -11.53 -5.72
C GLU A 421 -5.63 -12.78 -6.46
N ARG A 422 -6.28 -13.93 -6.21
CA ARG A 422 -6.14 -15.15 -7.01
C ARG A 422 -7.17 -15.13 -8.13
N ARG A 423 -6.82 -15.64 -9.31
CA ARG A 423 -7.81 -15.82 -10.41
C ARG A 423 -8.33 -17.24 -10.49
N ARG A 424 -7.47 -18.20 -10.17
CA ARG A 424 -7.79 -19.63 -10.05
C ARG A 424 -7.40 -20.10 -8.66
N LEU A 425 -8.10 -21.12 -8.18
CA LEU A 425 -7.77 -21.82 -6.92
C LEU A 425 -7.37 -23.27 -7.19
N ASP A 426 -7.04 -23.60 -8.44
CA ASP A 426 -6.83 -24.97 -8.94
C ASP A 426 -5.75 -24.99 -10.05
N ASP A 427 -4.75 -24.10 -9.97
CA ASP A 427 -3.74 -23.96 -11.03
C ASP A 427 -2.47 -24.82 -10.84
N GLY A 428 -2.38 -25.51 -9.71
CA GLY A 428 -1.37 -26.49 -9.37
C GLY A 428 0.00 -25.90 -9.08
N LEU A 429 0.10 -24.59 -8.80
CA LEU A 429 1.39 -23.91 -8.66
C LEU A 429 1.47 -23.03 -7.40
N LEU A 430 2.70 -22.86 -6.89
CA LEU A 430 3.04 -21.82 -5.93
C LEU A 430 3.53 -20.58 -6.68
N ASP A 431 3.10 -19.39 -6.24
CA ASP A 431 3.59 -18.10 -6.72
C ASP A 431 4.69 -17.57 -5.79
N ILE A 432 5.93 -17.60 -6.27
CA ILE A 432 7.11 -17.28 -5.49
C ILE A 432 7.63 -15.90 -5.89
N ARG A 433 7.77 -15.01 -4.90
CA ARG A 433 8.27 -13.65 -5.10
C ARG A 433 9.37 -13.36 -4.11
N ILE A 434 10.58 -13.20 -4.64
CA ILE A 434 11.78 -12.94 -3.85
C ILE A 434 12.17 -11.48 -4.01
N LEU A 435 12.13 -10.74 -2.91
CA LEU A 435 12.60 -9.36 -2.85
C LEU A 435 14.10 -9.36 -2.52
N ALA A 436 14.96 -9.24 -3.52
CA ALA A 436 16.41 -9.33 -3.34
C ALA A 436 17.01 -8.09 -2.66
N ALA A 437 18.02 -8.29 -1.81
CA ALA A 437 18.80 -7.21 -1.22
C ALA A 437 20.00 -6.87 -2.14
N GLY A 438 19.89 -5.77 -2.90
CA GLY A 438 20.98 -5.28 -3.74
C GLY A 438 22.14 -4.65 -2.94
N ARG A 439 23.31 -4.48 -3.57
CA ARG A 439 24.55 -3.94 -2.97
C ARG A 439 24.51 -2.46 -2.48
N LYS A 440 23.44 -1.69 -2.74
CA LYS A 440 23.26 -0.26 -2.31
C LYS A 440 21.77 0.10 -2.12
N PRO A 441 21.47 1.25 -1.48
CA PRO A 441 20.95 1.42 -0.11
C PRO A 441 19.48 0.97 0.11
N LYS A 442 19.11 0.85 1.40
CA LYS A 442 17.77 0.59 1.98
C LYS A 442 16.57 1.26 1.27
N THR A 443 16.75 2.33 0.49
CA THR A 443 15.66 3.05 -0.18
C THR A 443 14.96 2.26 -1.30
N ARG A 444 15.66 1.38 -2.02
CA ARG A 444 15.05 0.61 -3.13
C ARG A 444 14.09 -0.48 -2.65
N GLY A 445 14.45 -1.21 -1.59
CA GLY A 445 13.58 -2.20 -0.98
C GLY A 445 12.28 -1.57 -0.46
N ALA A 446 12.38 -0.36 0.11
CA ALA A 446 11.20 0.40 0.54
C ALA A 446 10.31 0.82 -0.64
N ILE A 447 10.91 1.24 -1.76
CA ILE A 447 10.14 1.58 -2.97
C ILE A 447 9.47 0.32 -3.56
N ALA A 448 10.16 -0.81 -3.60
CA ALA A 448 9.59 -2.07 -4.09
C ALA A 448 8.47 -2.59 -3.18
N LEU A 449 8.61 -2.51 -1.85
CA LEU A 449 7.55 -2.84 -0.88
C LEU A 449 6.34 -1.90 -0.98
N ALA A 450 6.58 -0.59 -1.16
CA ALA A 450 5.51 0.40 -1.26
C ALA A 450 4.74 0.35 -2.59
N PHE A 451 5.42 0.06 -3.70
CA PHE A 451 4.87 0.20 -5.06
C PHE A 451 4.77 -1.12 -5.82
N GLY A 452 5.23 -2.23 -5.24
CA GLY A 452 5.01 -3.59 -5.72
C GLY A 452 5.51 -3.82 -7.15
N GLY A 453 6.81 -4.02 -7.34
CA GLY A 453 7.48 -4.54 -8.56
C GLY A 453 7.24 -3.88 -9.92
N ARG A 454 6.26 -3.02 -10.08
CA ARG A 454 5.94 -2.30 -11.32
C ARG A 454 6.78 -1.05 -11.52
N THR A 455 7.87 -0.95 -10.75
CA THR A 455 8.75 0.20 -10.75
C THR A 455 9.69 0.19 -11.93
N ASP A 456 9.86 -0.90 -12.67
CA ASP A 456 10.82 -0.97 -13.77
C ASP A 456 10.58 0.11 -14.84
N ALA A 457 9.34 0.44 -15.17
CA ALA A 457 9.03 1.52 -16.11
C ALA A 457 9.28 2.94 -15.55
N LEU A 458 9.13 3.13 -14.24
CA LEU A 458 9.35 4.43 -13.57
C LEU A 458 10.83 4.65 -13.25
N VAL A 459 11.51 3.57 -12.89
CA VAL A 459 12.92 3.46 -12.52
C VAL A 459 13.82 3.48 -13.75
N ALA A 460 13.39 2.89 -14.88
CA ALA A 460 14.11 3.00 -16.16
C ALA A 460 14.33 4.46 -16.60
N ARG A 461 13.43 5.37 -16.20
CA ARG A 461 13.51 6.81 -16.51
C ARG A 461 14.34 7.65 -15.52
N LEU A 462 14.85 7.05 -14.44
CA LEU A 462 15.66 7.71 -13.44
C LEU A 462 17.06 7.07 -13.40
N PRO A 463 18.09 7.69 -14.04
CA PRO A 463 19.41 7.08 -14.25
C PRO A 463 20.10 6.58 -12.98
N PHE A 464 19.89 7.26 -11.84
CA PHE A 464 20.46 6.90 -10.54
C PHE A 464 19.75 5.72 -9.85
N LEU A 465 18.65 5.21 -10.42
CA LEU A 465 17.92 4.03 -9.96
C LEU A 465 18.00 2.86 -10.96
N GLN A 466 18.83 2.92 -12.01
CA GLN A 466 19.01 1.78 -12.91
C GLN A 466 19.83 0.64 -12.23
N GLY A 467 19.42 -0.62 -12.40
CA GLY A 467 20.02 -1.82 -11.80
C GLY A 467 19.13 -3.07 -12.01
N PRO A 468 19.62 -4.30 -11.76
CA PRO A 468 18.86 -5.54 -11.99
C PRO A 468 17.54 -5.57 -11.19
N PRO A 469 16.53 -6.35 -11.65
CA PRO A 469 15.18 -6.34 -11.07
C PRO A 469 15.22 -6.63 -9.58
N VAL A 470 14.54 -5.79 -8.80
CA VAL A 470 14.52 -5.86 -7.33
C VAL A 470 13.68 -7.05 -6.84
N ILE A 471 12.84 -7.62 -7.72
CA ILE A 471 11.97 -8.76 -7.45
C ILE A 471 12.18 -9.82 -8.51
N ASP A 472 12.52 -11.01 -8.06
CA ASP A 472 12.53 -12.23 -8.87
C ASP A 472 11.22 -12.97 -8.61
N GLY A 473 10.44 -13.21 -9.66
CA GLY A 473 9.09 -13.78 -9.57
C GLY A 473 8.97 -14.98 -10.49
N PHE A 474 8.65 -16.15 -9.93
CA PHE A 474 8.49 -17.39 -10.69
C PHE A 474 7.45 -18.28 -10.03
N THR A 475 7.02 -19.33 -10.74
CA THR A 475 6.09 -20.33 -10.22
C THR A 475 6.78 -21.68 -10.11
N ALA A 476 6.47 -22.43 -9.07
CA ALA A 476 6.97 -23.79 -8.88
C ALA A 476 5.96 -24.66 -8.12
N GLU A 477 6.08 -25.98 -8.20
CA GLU A 477 5.25 -26.90 -7.42
C GLU A 477 5.76 -27.05 -5.97
N ARG A 478 7.02 -26.72 -5.73
CA ARG A 478 7.70 -26.83 -4.44
C ARG A 478 8.76 -25.73 -4.31
N ILE A 479 9.02 -25.30 -3.08
CA ILE A 479 10.13 -24.44 -2.71
C ILE A 479 10.69 -24.83 -1.35
N SER A 480 12.01 -24.84 -1.22
CA SER A 480 12.73 -25.02 0.05
C SER A 480 13.44 -23.74 0.45
N LEU A 481 13.21 -23.30 1.69
CA LEU A 481 13.86 -22.14 2.29
C LEU A 481 14.66 -22.62 3.51
N ARG A 482 15.99 -22.56 3.46
CA ARG A 482 16.84 -22.89 4.59
C ARG A 482 17.49 -21.66 5.21
N ARG A 483 17.54 -21.66 6.53
CA ARG A 483 18.22 -20.65 7.35
C ARG A 483 19.73 -20.81 7.21
N ARG A 484 20.46 -19.70 7.11
CA ARG A 484 21.92 -19.67 7.24
C ARG A 484 22.39 -19.09 8.56
N ASP A 485 22.00 -17.85 8.86
CA ASP A 485 22.54 -17.14 10.03
C ASP A 485 21.44 -16.87 11.08
N VAL A 486 20.46 -16.03 10.74
CA VAL A 486 19.44 -15.55 11.68
C VAL A 486 18.10 -16.22 11.37
N ASP A 487 17.37 -16.58 12.42
CA ASP A 487 16.01 -17.09 12.28
C ASP A 487 15.14 -16.00 11.66
N PRO A 488 14.62 -16.20 10.44
CA PRO A 488 13.86 -15.16 9.78
C PRO A 488 12.44 -15.03 10.32
N GLY A 489 11.99 -15.97 11.16
CA GLY A 489 10.58 -16.20 11.44
C GLY A 489 9.80 -16.58 10.17
N TYR A 490 8.55 -16.96 10.33
CA TYR A 490 7.66 -17.20 9.19
C TYR A 490 6.24 -16.79 9.55
N ALA A 491 5.47 -16.43 8.52
CA ALA A 491 4.04 -16.25 8.65
C ALA A 491 3.32 -17.13 7.64
N HIS A 492 2.14 -17.64 8.00
CA HIS A 492 1.24 -18.36 7.12
C HIS A 492 -0.21 -18.05 7.50
N ASP A 493 -1.07 -17.81 6.51
CA ASP A 493 -2.52 -17.55 6.69
C ASP A 493 -2.91 -16.62 7.85
N GLY A 494 -2.10 -15.58 8.10
CA GLY A 494 -2.33 -14.58 9.14
C GLY A 494 -1.70 -14.89 10.50
N GLU A 495 -1.19 -16.11 10.69
CA GLU A 495 -0.40 -16.50 11.87
C GLU A 495 1.08 -16.22 11.64
N ALA A 496 1.67 -15.39 12.49
CA ALA A 496 3.09 -15.07 12.45
C ALA A 496 3.80 -15.76 13.62
N SER A 497 4.83 -16.55 13.31
CA SER A 497 5.77 -17.08 14.29
C SER A 497 7.06 -16.27 14.25
N THR A 498 7.57 -15.93 15.43
CA THR A 498 8.87 -15.27 15.59
C THR A 498 10.05 -16.22 15.37
N THR A 499 9.80 -17.53 15.36
CA THR A 499 10.82 -18.57 15.19
C THR A 499 10.41 -19.57 14.11
N THR A 500 11.40 -20.04 13.34
CA THR A 500 11.27 -21.09 12.33
C THR A 500 11.84 -22.38 12.92
N PRO A 501 11.05 -23.45 13.09
CA PRO A 501 11.57 -24.72 13.58
C PRO A 501 12.63 -25.32 12.64
N GLY A 502 13.67 -25.92 13.23
CA GLY A 502 14.75 -26.58 12.50
C GLY A 502 15.59 -25.63 11.62
N ASP A 503 16.12 -26.19 10.53
CA ASP A 503 17.01 -25.47 9.60
C ASP A 503 16.27 -24.70 8.50
N GLY A 504 14.94 -24.64 8.53
CA GLY A 504 14.17 -23.99 7.47
C GLY A 504 12.73 -24.46 7.35
N LEU A 505 12.16 -24.29 6.15
CA LEU A 505 10.82 -24.73 5.82
C LEU A 505 10.72 -25.15 4.36
N GLU A 506 9.79 -26.04 4.06
CA GLU A 506 9.48 -26.50 2.70
C GLU A 506 7.98 -26.30 2.44
N LEU A 507 7.65 -25.71 1.28
CA LEU A 507 6.27 -25.66 0.80
C LEU A 507 6.15 -26.50 -0.46
N ARG A 508 5.05 -27.25 -0.55
CA ARG A 508 4.66 -27.99 -1.75
C ARG A 508 3.17 -27.80 -2.01
N ILE A 509 2.81 -27.53 -3.27
CA ILE A 509 1.41 -27.47 -3.69
C ILE A 509 0.77 -28.86 -3.68
N LEU A 510 -0.48 -28.95 -3.25
CA LEU A 510 -1.31 -30.14 -3.31
C LEU A 510 -2.53 -29.84 -4.18
N PRO A 511 -2.50 -30.23 -5.46
CA PRO A 511 -3.56 -29.92 -6.41
C PRO A 511 -4.90 -30.57 -6.02
N ALA A 512 -5.99 -29.81 -6.09
CA ALA A 512 -7.36 -30.24 -5.85
C ALA A 512 -7.57 -31.04 -4.53
N ALA A 513 -6.72 -30.78 -3.53
CA ALA A 513 -6.60 -31.60 -2.33
C ALA A 513 -7.64 -31.27 -1.25
N LEU A 514 -8.40 -30.17 -1.42
CA LEU A 514 -9.48 -29.82 -0.50
C LEU A 514 -10.77 -29.56 -1.28
N ALA A 515 -11.85 -30.23 -0.88
CA ALA A 515 -13.19 -29.95 -1.36
C ALA A 515 -13.86 -28.95 -0.41
N VAL A 516 -14.38 -27.84 -0.93
CA VAL A 516 -14.98 -26.77 -0.14
C VAL A 516 -16.38 -26.42 -0.64
N TYR A 517 -17.31 -26.19 0.28
CA TYR A 517 -18.63 -25.67 -0.07
C TYR A 517 -18.51 -24.23 -0.58
N ALA A 518 -19.05 -23.99 -1.77
CA ALA A 518 -18.90 -22.74 -2.49
C ALA A 518 -20.03 -22.59 -3.54
N PRO A 519 -20.48 -21.37 -3.86
CA PRO A 519 -21.55 -21.17 -4.83
C PRO A 519 -21.13 -21.58 -6.26
N VAL A 520 -22.06 -22.25 -6.97
CA VAL A 520 -21.94 -22.59 -8.40
C VAL A 520 -22.23 -21.35 -9.24
N SER A 521 -21.26 -20.45 -9.31
CA SER A 521 -21.33 -19.22 -10.12
C SER A 521 -22.32 -18.18 -9.58
N SER A 522 -21.78 -17.26 -8.78
CA SER A 522 -22.43 -16.01 -8.35
C SER A 522 -22.67 -15.03 -9.53
N PRO A 523 -23.56 -14.02 -9.40
CA PRO A 523 -23.79 -12.99 -10.43
C PRO A 523 -22.54 -12.25 -10.91
#